data_AF-A0A538Q6M2-F1
#
_entry.id   AF-A0A538Q6M2-F1
#
_cell.length_a   1.000
_cell.length_b   1.000
_cell.length_c   1.000
_cell.angle_alpha   90.00
_cell.angle_beta   90.00
_cell.angle_gamma   90.00
#
_symmetry.space_group_name_H-M   'P 1'
#
loop_
_entity.id
_entity.type
_entity.pdbx_description
1 polymer ?
#
loop_
_entity_poly.entity_id
_entity_poly.type
_entity_poly.pdbx_seq_one_letter_code
_entity_poly.pdbx_strand_id
1 'polypeptide(L)'
;MHSPLIAVVAGLLVATLGGCPKNVPGGGSVPGGGSVPGGGAVPGGLSGASGEIDPNTCGNYAAVDAGRKLKAFLQATKDLDTTLIETAKVVKQSCVMMGQELGMPPADLQGESKDVCDRVINTYKANLKVSLKAGAKLTIKLKPAVCTVDAQASAKAAAGCEGGASAGTGGSAAGGQCKAAAGVDASLHAQCTPPELSITAEAGVVLDASKLERTLKALRDGLPRLLSIHARLEPLKAAIQIWAQSATELAAMGPKFAQSFADQAMCITGQINALLSARTRIEANFSVSVSVSASASATASGG
;
A
#
# COMPACT_ATOMS: atom_id res chain seq x y z
N MET A 1 7.29 41.41 -0.48
CA MET A 1 6.80 40.23 0.27
C MET A 1 7.49 39.02 -0.32
N HIS A 2 8.58 38.58 0.32
CA HIS A 2 9.47 37.53 -0.17
C HIS A 2 9.03 36.19 0.42
N SER A 3 8.49 35.28 -0.40
CA SER A 3 8.37 33.88 -0.03
C SER A 3 9.70 33.18 -0.35
N PRO A 4 10.42 32.61 0.64
CA PRO A 4 11.54 31.75 0.34
C PRO A 4 10.95 30.44 -0.20
N LEU A 5 11.10 30.24 -1.51
CA LEU A 5 10.84 28.98 -2.17
C LEU A 5 11.85 27.98 -1.60
N ILE A 6 11.32 27.09 -0.78
CA ILE A 6 12.02 26.02 -0.09
C ILE A 6 12.78 25.21 -1.15
N ALA A 7 14.12 25.23 -1.05
CA ALA A 7 14.96 24.20 -1.61
C ALA A 7 14.57 22.89 -0.90
N VAL A 8 13.69 22.10 -1.53
CA VAL A 8 13.40 20.75 -1.08
C VAL A 8 14.65 19.92 -1.40
N VAL A 9 15.45 19.79 -0.35
CA VAL A 9 16.66 18.99 -0.27
C VAL A 9 16.41 17.60 -0.86
N ALA A 10 17.22 17.28 -1.88
CA ALA A 10 17.52 15.92 -2.28
C ALA A 10 18.00 15.15 -1.05
N GLY A 11 17.12 14.34 -0.48
CA GLY A 11 17.38 13.68 0.79
C GLY A 11 16.24 12.77 1.23
N LEU A 12 15.49 12.17 0.31
CA LEU A 12 14.85 10.90 0.64
C LEU A 12 15.96 9.86 0.63
N LEU A 13 16.59 9.68 1.80
CA LEU A 13 17.23 8.43 2.16
C LEU A 13 16.26 7.33 1.72
N VAL A 14 16.63 6.63 0.63
CA VAL A 14 16.28 5.23 0.50
C VAL A 14 16.88 4.62 1.75
N ALA A 15 16.08 4.56 2.82
CA ALA A 15 16.31 3.58 3.85
C ALA A 15 16.30 2.28 3.07
N THR A 16 17.50 1.78 2.78
CA THR A 16 17.73 0.39 2.49
C THR A 16 17.10 -0.32 3.67
N LEU A 17 15.82 -0.68 3.55
CA LEU A 17 15.21 -1.69 4.38
C LEU A 17 16.11 -2.89 4.13
N GLY A 18 17.07 -3.06 5.04
CA GLY A 18 17.97 -4.19 5.05
C GLY A 18 17.11 -5.41 4.82
N GLY A 19 17.48 -6.20 3.82
CA GLY A 19 16.66 -7.31 3.36
C GLY A 19 16.13 -8.10 4.53
N CYS A 20 14.86 -8.52 4.45
CA CYS A 20 14.36 -9.58 5.29
C CYS A 20 15.44 -10.67 5.34
N PRO A 21 16.04 -10.97 6.51
CA PRO A 21 17.10 -11.95 6.57
C PRO A 21 16.55 -13.27 6.05
N LYS A 22 17.11 -13.76 4.94
CA LYS A 22 16.78 -15.06 4.34
C LYS A 22 17.23 -16.25 5.20
N ASN A 23 17.64 -16.03 6.43
CA ASN A 23 18.04 -17.07 7.37
C ASN A 23 17.55 -16.68 8.76
N VAL A 24 16.49 -17.34 9.22
CA VAL A 24 16.22 -17.53 10.64
C VAL A 24 17.01 -18.79 11.04
N PRO A 25 18.13 -18.68 11.76
CA PRO A 25 18.82 -19.86 12.27
C PRO A 25 17.95 -20.44 13.40
N GLY A 26 17.37 -21.61 13.17
CA GLY A 26 16.54 -22.29 14.18
C GLY A 26 15.19 -22.83 13.71
N GLY A 27 14.91 -22.86 12.41
CA GLY A 27 13.78 -23.62 11.86
C GLY A 27 14.00 -25.12 12.05
N GLY A 28 13.61 -25.64 13.21
CA GLY A 28 13.56 -27.07 13.47
C GLY A 28 12.71 -27.77 12.41
N SER A 29 13.27 -28.81 11.81
CA SER A 29 12.59 -29.71 10.90
C SER A 29 11.31 -30.22 11.55
N VAL A 30 10.15 -29.83 11.00
CA VAL A 30 8.87 -30.41 11.41
C VAL A 30 8.89 -31.88 10.98
N PRO A 31 8.75 -32.85 11.90
CA PRO A 31 8.76 -34.27 11.56
C PRO A 31 7.64 -34.61 10.58
N GLY A 32 7.97 -35.45 9.60
CA GLY A 32 7.06 -35.92 8.57
C GLY A 32 5.74 -36.45 9.14
N GLY A 33 4.65 -36.02 8.51
CA GLY A 33 3.30 -36.38 8.87
C GLY A 33 3.08 -37.89 8.85
N GLY A 34 2.86 -38.45 10.04
CA GLY A 34 2.16 -39.70 10.19
C GLY A 34 0.74 -39.55 9.67
N SER A 35 0.32 -40.52 8.86
CA SER A 35 -1.04 -40.70 8.36
C SER A 35 -2.07 -40.59 9.49
N VAL A 36 -2.86 -39.52 9.47
CA VAL A 36 -4.00 -39.32 10.39
C VAL A 36 -5.16 -40.19 9.87
N PRO A 37 -5.70 -41.12 10.68
CA PRO A 37 -6.83 -41.97 10.27
C PRO A 37 -8.08 -41.14 10.03
N GLY A 38 -8.71 -41.35 8.88
CA GLY A 38 -9.98 -40.72 8.51
C GLY A 38 -11.12 -41.13 9.42
N GLY A 39 -12.00 -40.18 9.74
CA GLY A 39 -13.23 -40.45 10.45
C GLY A 39 -13.83 -39.19 11.06
N GLY A 40 -14.72 -38.54 10.32
CA GLY A 40 -15.54 -37.43 10.81
C GLY A 40 -15.78 -36.37 9.75
N ALA A 41 -16.80 -36.57 8.93
CA ALA A 41 -17.34 -35.50 8.09
C ALA A 41 -17.82 -34.36 8.99
N VAL A 42 -17.03 -33.30 9.12
CA VAL A 42 -17.49 -32.02 9.64
C VAL A 42 -18.45 -31.41 8.60
N PRO A 43 -19.75 -31.29 8.89
CA PRO A 43 -20.70 -30.69 7.96
C PRO A 43 -20.51 -29.17 8.00
N GLY A 44 -19.77 -28.64 7.02
CA GLY A 44 -19.55 -27.20 6.87
C GLY A 44 -18.30 -26.92 6.05
N GLY A 45 -18.49 -26.63 4.76
CA GLY A 45 -17.41 -26.44 3.79
C GLY A 45 -16.41 -25.36 4.20
N LEU A 46 -15.18 -25.78 4.51
CA LEU A 46 -14.00 -24.91 4.57
C LEU A 46 -13.52 -24.60 3.14
N SER A 47 -14.37 -23.93 2.38
CA SER A 47 -14.04 -23.32 1.09
C SER A 47 -13.22 -22.04 1.32
N GLY A 48 -12.05 -22.16 1.94
CA GLY A 48 -11.24 -21.04 2.42
C GLY A 48 -9.74 -21.20 2.20
N ALA A 49 -9.33 -22.05 1.25
CA ALA A 49 -7.91 -22.32 0.97
C ALA A 49 -7.15 -21.12 0.37
N SER A 50 -7.83 -20.01 0.04
CA SER A 50 -7.21 -18.82 -0.56
C SER A 50 -6.55 -17.87 0.46
N GLY A 51 -6.69 -18.09 1.77
CA GLY A 51 -6.12 -17.20 2.78
C GLY A 51 -6.67 -15.77 2.72
N GLU A 52 -7.82 -15.59 2.07
CA GLU A 52 -8.52 -14.31 1.95
C GLU A 52 -9.36 -14.06 3.21
N ILE A 53 -9.38 -12.81 3.64
CA ILE A 53 -10.19 -12.37 4.79
C ILE A 53 -11.62 -12.20 4.30
N ASP A 54 -12.55 -12.97 4.87
CA ASP A 54 -13.99 -12.81 4.64
C ASP A 54 -14.70 -12.61 5.99
N PRO A 55 -15.04 -11.35 6.33
CA PRO A 55 -15.71 -11.03 7.58
C PRO A 55 -17.08 -11.68 7.75
N ASN A 56 -17.68 -12.30 6.73
CA ASN A 56 -19.01 -12.90 6.80
C ASN A 56 -18.98 -14.43 6.97
N THR A 57 -17.81 -15.07 6.94
CA THR A 57 -17.71 -16.55 6.94
C THR A 57 -17.86 -17.20 8.31
N CYS A 58 -17.68 -16.46 9.41
CA CYS A 58 -17.68 -17.02 10.78
C CYS A 58 -19.05 -17.03 11.47
N GLY A 59 -20.14 -17.11 10.71
CA GLY A 59 -21.51 -17.13 11.25
C GLY A 59 -21.92 -15.79 11.89
N ASN A 60 -22.81 -15.84 12.88
CA ASN A 60 -23.43 -14.65 13.48
C ASN A 60 -22.60 -14.03 14.64
N TYR A 61 -21.26 -14.11 14.60
CA TYR A 61 -20.40 -13.52 15.64
C TYR A 61 -20.66 -12.01 15.78
N ALA A 62 -21.03 -11.35 14.69
CA ALA A 62 -21.41 -9.94 14.65
C ALA A 62 -22.78 -9.63 15.30
N ALA A 63 -23.47 -10.60 15.93
CA ALA A 63 -24.64 -10.31 16.74
C ALA A 63 -24.30 -9.53 18.02
N VAL A 64 -23.10 -9.75 18.56
CA VAL A 64 -22.63 -9.08 19.78
C VAL A 64 -21.66 -7.94 19.45
N ASP A 65 -21.55 -6.97 20.37
CA ASP A 65 -20.76 -5.75 20.17
C ASP A 65 -19.30 -6.03 19.80
N ALA A 66 -18.66 -6.96 20.51
CA ALA A 66 -17.27 -7.36 20.24
C ALA A 66 -17.11 -7.96 18.83
N GLY A 67 -18.07 -8.76 18.38
CA GLY A 67 -18.05 -9.34 17.05
C GLY A 67 -18.35 -8.32 15.95
N ARG A 68 -19.22 -7.33 16.19
CA ARG A 68 -19.42 -6.21 15.25
C ARG A 68 -18.14 -5.42 15.02
N LYS A 69 -17.40 -5.13 16.10
CA LYS A 69 -16.11 -4.44 16.04
C LYS A 69 -15.06 -5.25 15.28
N LEU A 70 -14.97 -6.55 15.57
CA LEU A 70 -14.09 -7.45 14.81
C LEU A 70 -14.47 -7.47 13.34
N LYS A 71 -15.77 -7.59 13.01
CA LYS A 71 -16.25 -7.61 11.64
C LYS A 71 -15.87 -6.33 10.89
N ALA A 72 -16.09 -5.17 11.50
CA ALA A 72 -15.72 -3.88 10.93
C ALA A 72 -14.21 -3.78 10.66
N PHE A 73 -13.39 -4.26 11.60
CA PHE A 73 -11.94 -4.28 11.45
C PHE A 73 -11.47 -5.24 10.35
N LEU A 74 -12.03 -6.44 10.27
CA LEU A 74 -11.72 -7.41 9.20
C LEU A 74 -12.17 -6.88 7.83
N GLN A 75 -13.31 -6.19 7.76
CA GLN A 75 -13.79 -5.56 6.54
C GLN A 75 -12.83 -4.45 6.07
N ALA A 76 -12.47 -3.53 6.96
CA ALA A 76 -11.49 -2.49 6.65
C ALA A 76 -10.13 -3.08 6.22
N THR A 77 -9.74 -4.22 6.81
CA THR A 77 -8.53 -4.93 6.39
C THR A 77 -8.65 -5.45 4.95
N LYS A 78 -9.79 -6.07 4.60
CA LYS A 78 -10.05 -6.56 3.24
C LYS A 78 -10.02 -5.42 2.23
N ASP A 79 -10.65 -4.30 2.57
CA ASP A 79 -10.71 -3.12 1.70
C ASP A 79 -9.31 -2.50 1.52
N LEU A 80 -8.50 -2.49 2.59
CA LEU A 80 -7.10 -2.07 2.54
C LEU A 80 -6.23 -2.97 1.65
N ASP A 81 -6.30 -4.30 1.82
CA ASP A 81 -5.53 -5.27 1.02
C ASP A 81 -5.91 -5.15 -0.46
N THR A 82 -7.21 -5.07 -0.76
CA THR A 82 -7.74 -4.89 -2.11
C THR A 82 -7.21 -3.60 -2.73
N THR A 83 -7.32 -2.48 -2.01
CA THR A 83 -6.84 -1.17 -2.51
C THR A 83 -5.34 -1.18 -2.76
N LEU A 84 -4.54 -1.82 -1.91
CA LEU A 84 -3.09 -1.89 -2.10
C LEU A 84 -2.70 -2.79 -3.28
N ILE A 85 -3.42 -3.90 -3.51
CA ILE A 85 -3.26 -4.74 -4.70
C ILE A 85 -3.59 -3.95 -5.97
N GLU A 86 -4.70 -3.22 -5.99
CA GLU A 86 -5.07 -2.36 -7.11
C GLU A 86 -4.06 -1.24 -7.33
N THR A 87 -3.60 -0.61 -6.26
CA THR A 87 -2.56 0.42 -6.31
C THR A 87 -1.27 -0.13 -6.92
N ALA A 88 -0.82 -1.32 -6.51
CA ALA A 88 0.36 -1.98 -7.07
C ALA A 88 0.18 -2.28 -8.57
N LYS A 89 -1.03 -2.67 -9.01
CA LYS A 89 -1.35 -2.85 -10.44
C LYS A 89 -1.25 -1.52 -11.21
N VAL A 90 -1.79 -0.43 -10.66
CA VAL A 90 -1.71 0.90 -11.31
C VAL A 90 -0.27 1.40 -11.39
N VAL A 91 0.54 1.19 -10.34
CA VAL A 91 1.99 1.52 -10.36
C VAL A 91 2.69 0.74 -11.47
N LYS A 92 2.46 -0.59 -11.55
CA LYS A 92 3.02 -1.42 -12.62
C LYS A 92 2.59 -0.95 -14.01
N GLN A 93 1.30 -0.71 -14.22
CA GLN A 93 0.78 -0.21 -15.49
C GLN A 93 1.40 1.14 -15.87
N SER A 94 1.62 2.02 -14.90
CA SER A 94 2.28 3.31 -15.12
C SER A 94 3.73 3.12 -15.56
N CYS A 95 4.48 2.21 -14.92
CA CYS A 95 5.85 1.88 -15.34
C CYS A 95 5.89 1.23 -16.72
N VAL A 96 4.96 0.31 -17.03
CA VAL A 96 4.85 -0.32 -18.37
C VAL A 96 4.59 0.74 -19.44
N MET A 97 3.64 1.65 -19.21
CA MET A 97 3.34 2.76 -20.13
C MET A 97 4.57 3.63 -20.37
N MET A 98 5.27 4.03 -19.30
CA MET A 98 6.52 4.80 -19.42
C MET A 98 7.58 4.03 -20.21
N GLY A 99 7.72 2.72 -19.98
CA GLY A 99 8.65 1.88 -20.71
C GLY A 99 8.33 1.79 -22.20
N GLN A 100 7.06 1.68 -22.57
CA GLN A 100 6.60 1.70 -23.96
C GLN A 100 6.94 3.03 -24.64
N GLU A 101 6.71 4.16 -23.97
CA GLU A 101 7.06 5.50 -24.45
C GLU A 101 8.58 5.69 -24.62
N LEU A 102 9.37 5.06 -23.76
CA LEU A 102 10.83 5.00 -23.89
C LEU A 102 11.31 4.07 -25.01
N GLY A 103 10.41 3.32 -25.65
CA GLY A 103 10.73 2.35 -26.70
C GLY A 103 11.36 1.05 -26.17
N MET A 104 11.09 0.68 -24.91
CA MET A 104 11.54 -0.58 -24.35
C MET A 104 10.77 -1.75 -24.99
N PRO A 105 11.44 -2.89 -25.28
CA PRO A 105 10.77 -4.05 -25.85
C PRO A 105 9.79 -4.67 -24.86
N PRO A 106 8.69 -5.31 -25.32
CA PRO A 106 7.70 -5.91 -24.43
C PRO A 106 8.26 -6.95 -23.44
N ALA A 107 9.35 -7.64 -23.81
CA ALA A 107 10.03 -8.59 -22.92
C ALA A 107 10.60 -7.91 -21.66
N ASP A 108 11.11 -6.68 -21.79
CA ASP A 108 11.66 -5.90 -20.67
C ASP A 108 10.57 -5.33 -19.75
N LEU A 109 9.31 -5.37 -20.18
CA LEU A 109 8.15 -4.85 -19.45
C LEU A 109 7.34 -5.95 -18.75
N GLN A 110 7.86 -7.18 -18.73
CA GLN A 110 7.28 -8.33 -18.03
C GLN A 110 7.90 -8.54 -16.65
N GLY A 111 7.21 -9.31 -15.79
CA GLY A 111 7.67 -9.65 -14.45
C GLY A 111 7.08 -8.80 -13.33
N GLU A 112 7.75 -8.78 -12.18
CA GLU A 112 7.29 -8.10 -10.98
C GLU A 112 7.31 -6.57 -11.14
N SER A 113 6.36 -5.90 -10.48
CA SER A 113 6.18 -4.44 -10.58
C SER A 113 7.47 -3.68 -10.29
N LYS A 114 8.20 -4.09 -9.24
CA LYS A 114 9.47 -3.49 -8.85
C LYS A 114 10.50 -3.57 -9.97
N ASP A 115 10.70 -4.77 -10.53
CA ASP A 115 11.74 -4.99 -11.53
C ASP A 115 11.44 -4.23 -12.83
N VAL A 116 10.15 -4.18 -13.23
CA VAL A 116 9.71 -3.38 -14.38
C VAL A 116 9.99 -1.90 -14.15
N CYS A 117 9.59 -1.35 -13.00
CA CYS A 117 9.83 0.06 -12.68
C CYS A 117 11.33 0.39 -12.59
N ASP A 118 12.14 -0.49 -11.97
CA ASP A 118 13.59 -0.29 -11.85
C ASP A 118 14.27 -0.26 -13.24
N ARG A 119 13.87 -1.15 -14.16
CA ARG A 119 14.36 -1.12 -15.56
C ARG A 119 13.97 0.16 -16.28
N VAL A 120 12.71 0.58 -16.15
CA VAL A 120 12.20 1.82 -16.76
C VAL A 120 12.98 3.04 -16.27
N ILE A 121 13.22 3.14 -14.95
CA ILE A 121 14.01 4.21 -14.34
C ILE A 121 15.47 4.20 -14.86
N ASN A 122 16.07 3.02 -15.01
CA ASN A 122 17.43 2.90 -15.53
C ASN A 122 17.53 3.32 -17.00
N THR A 123 16.60 2.86 -17.84
CA THR A 123 16.49 3.29 -19.25
C THR A 123 16.30 4.79 -19.35
N TYR A 124 15.43 5.34 -18.52
CA TYR A 124 15.20 6.78 -18.43
C TYR A 124 16.49 7.55 -18.12
N LYS A 125 17.23 7.14 -17.08
CA LYS A 125 18.52 7.77 -16.70
C LYS A 125 19.55 7.66 -17.82
N ALA A 126 19.61 6.51 -18.50
CA ALA A 126 20.49 6.30 -19.63
C ALA A 126 20.16 7.25 -20.79
N ASN A 127 18.87 7.39 -21.13
CA ASN A 127 18.41 8.31 -22.19
C ASN A 127 18.74 9.76 -21.86
N LEU A 128 18.46 10.22 -20.63
CA LEU A 128 18.82 11.59 -20.23
C LEU A 128 20.33 11.85 -20.33
N LYS A 129 21.15 10.90 -19.87
CA LYS A 129 22.61 11.02 -19.89
C LYS A 129 23.17 11.21 -21.30
N VAL A 130 22.60 10.57 -22.31
CA VAL A 130 23.05 10.69 -23.70
C VAL A 130 22.37 11.83 -24.45
N SER A 131 21.17 12.25 -24.03
CA SER A 131 20.40 13.30 -24.69
C SER A 131 20.79 14.71 -24.28
N LEU A 132 21.38 14.89 -23.10
CA LEU A 132 21.74 16.20 -22.56
C LEU A 132 23.25 16.44 -22.67
N LYS A 133 23.65 17.64 -23.13
CA LYS A 133 25.05 18.07 -23.09
C LYS A 133 25.57 18.21 -21.65
N ALA A 134 26.88 18.10 -21.44
CA ALA A 134 27.46 18.45 -20.15
C ALA A 134 27.11 19.91 -19.78
N GLY A 135 26.60 20.13 -18.56
CA GLY A 135 26.14 21.45 -18.09
C GLY A 135 24.72 21.83 -18.49
N ALA A 136 24.01 20.94 -19.22
CA ALA A 136 22.58 21.03 -19.47
C ALA A 136 21.76 21.16 -18.19
N LYS A 137 20.75 22.03 -18.20
CA LYS A 137 19.74 22.08 -17.14
C LYS A 137 18.37 21.68 -17.67
N LEU A 138 17.75 20.75 -16.97
CA LEU A 138 16.34 20.40 -17.16
C LEU A 138 15.57 20.95 -15.97
N THR A 139 14.69 21.92 -16.21
CA THR A 139 13.85 22.46 -15.13
C THR A 139 12.55 21.68 -15.07
N ILE A 140 12.35 20.98 -13.96
CA ILE A 140 11.12 20.25 -13.67
C ILE A 140 10.40 21.00 -12.54
N LYS A 141 9.25 21.60 -12.85
CA LYS A 141 8.36 22.20 -11.86
C LYS A 141 7.24 21.22 -11.58
N LEU A 142 7.18 20.75 -10.35
CA LEU A 142 6.14 19.86 -9.89
C LEU A 142 5.28 20.54 -8.83
N LYS A 143 3.97 20.58 -9.06
CA LYS A 143 2.97 20.91 -8.04
C LYS A 143 2.40 19.58 -7.53
N PRO A 144 2.65 19.22 -6.27
CA PRO A 144 2.20 17.94 -5.73
C PRO A 144 0.67 17.88 -5.68
N ALA A 145 0.13 16.66 -5.76
CA ALA A 145 -1.26 16.40 -5.44
C ALA A 145 -1.48 16.63 -3.94
N VAL A 146 -2.57 17.29 -3.58
CA VAL A 146 -2.99 17.50 -2.19
C VAL A 146 -4.22 16.66 -1.95
N CYS A 147 -4.14 15.74 -0.98
CA CYS A 147 -5.24 14.88 -0.59
C CYS A 147 -5.94 15.42 0.66
N THR A 148 -7.26 15.50 0.61
CA THR A 148 -8.11 15.80 1.76
C THR A 148 -8.82 14.53 2.17
N VAL A 149 -8.56 14.09 3.40
CA VAL A 149 -9.23 12.93 3.99
C VAL A 149 -10.69 13.29 4.28
N ASP A 150 -11.61 12.41 3.91
CA ASP A 150 -13.03 12.60 4.17
C ASP A 150 -13.33 12.31 5.66
N ALA A 151 -13.48 13.37 6.45
CA ALA A 151 -13.82 13.26 7.87
C ALA A 151 -15.20 12.60 8.09
N GLN A 152 -16.14 12.73 7.14
CA GLN A 152 -17.44 12.07 7.22
C GLN A 152 -17.32 10.57 6.98
N ALA A 153 -16.45 10.14 6.06
CA ALA A 153 -16.14 8.71 5.88
C ALA A 153 -15.56 8.13 7.18
N SER A 154 -14.59 8.81 7.79
CA SER A 154 -14.04 8.41 9.09
C SER A 154 -15.11 8.30 10.17
N ALA A 155 -15.97 9.31 10.28
CA ALA A 155 -17.05 9.33 11.27
C ALA A 155 -18.08 8.22 11.05
N LYS A 156 -18.45 7.93 9.79
CA LYS A 156 -19.38 6.84 9.45
C LYS A 156 -18.78 5.48 9.79
N ALA A 157 -17.52 5.24 9.46
CA ALA A 157 -16.82 4.01 9.79
C ALA A 157 -16.67 3.83 11.31
N ALA A 158 -16.35 4.91 12.04
CA ALA A 158 -16.29 4.88 13.50
C ALA A 158 -17.67 4.58 14.12
N ALA A 159 -18.72 5.28 13.66
CA ALA A 159 -20.09 5.08 14.14
C ALA A 159 -20.63 3.67 13.85
N GLY A 160 -20.33 3.11 12.68
CA GLY A 160 -20.67 1.73 12.33
C GLY A 160 -19.96 0.69 13.21
N CYS A 161 -18.76 1.02 13.69
CA CYS A 161 -17.98 0.15 14.57
C CYS A 161 -18.40 0.24 16.04
N GLU A 162 -18.77 1.42 16.53
CA GLU A 162 -19.25 1.61 17.90
C GLU A 162 -20.70 1.18 18.09
N GLY A 163 -21.45 0.97 16.99
CA GLY A 163 -22.78 0.41 17.00
C GLY A 163 -23.73 1.23 17.87
N GLY A 164 -23.94 2.50 17.53
CA GLY A 164 -24.98 3.34 18.13
C GLY A 164 -25.08 3.25 19.65
N ALA A 165 -23.96 3.32 20.38
CA ALA A 165 -23.97 3.31 21.84
C ALA A 165 -23.68 4.71 22.37
N SER A 166 -24.66 5.24 23.11
CA SER A 166 -24.63 6.46 23.90
C SER A 166 -23.27 6.73 24.56
N ALA A 167 -22.91 8.01 24.63
CA ALA A 167 -21.80 8.56 25.38
C ALA A 167 -21.75 8.04 26.83
N GLY A 168 -21.16 6.86 27.02
CA GLY A 168 -20.97 6.19 28.30
C GLY A 168 -19.47 6.06 28.53
N THR A 169 -18.96 6.92 29.38
CA THR A 169 -17.56 7.02 29.77
C THR A 169 -17.02 5.70 30.36
N GLY A 170 -16.08 5.06 29.67
CA GLY A 170 -15.15 4.09 30.29
C GLY A 170 -15.06 2.74 29.61
N GLY A 171 -14.07 2.55 28.74
CA GLY A 171 -13.77 1.24 28.14
C GLY A 171 -12.64 1.27 27.10
N SER A 172 -11.42 1.60 27.52
CA SER A 172 -10.23 1.91 26.69
C SER A 172 -9.67 0.79 25.78
N ALA A 173 -10.34 -0.35 25.58
CA ALA A 173 -9.81 -1.45 24.75
C ALA A 173 -10.54 -1.64 23.41
N ALA A 174 -11.73 -1.06 23.25
CA ALA A 174 -12.55 -1.26 22.06
C ALA A 174 -12.47 -0.10 21.04
N GLY A 175 -11.69 0.94 21.34
CA GLY A 175 -11.50 2.11 20.47
C GLY A 175 -10.42 1.94 19.40
N GLY A 176 -9.46 1.03 19.59
CA GLY A 176 -8.30 0.87 18.70
C GLY A 176 -8.68 0.33 17.32
N GLN A 177 -9.43 -0.77 17.27
CA GLN A 177 -9.83 -1.42 16.01
C GLN A 177 -10.81 -0.55 15.23
N CYS A 178 -11.74 0.11 15.91
CA CYS A 178 -12.67 1.06 15.27
C CYS A 178 -11.95 2.28 14.72
N LYS A 179 -11.01 2.84 15.48
CA LYS A 179 -10.17 3.95 15.03
C LYS A 179 -9.30 3.53 13.83
N ALA A 180 -8.75 2.32 13.84
CA ALA A 180 -8.00 1.78 12.70
C ALA A 180 -8.88 1.63 11.46
N ALA A 181 -10.04 1.00 11.60
CA ALA A 181 -11.00 0.82 10.51
C ALA A 181 -11.45 2.16 9.94
N ALA A 182 -11.78 3.13 10.81
CA ALA A 182 -12.17 4.48 10.42
C ALA A 182 -11.03 5.27 9.78
N GLY A 183 -9.80 5.10 10.24
CA GLY A 183 -8.62 5.73 9.64
C GLY A 183 -8.33 5.18 8.25
N VAL A 184 -8.45 3.86 8.07
CA VAL A 184 -8.31 3.20 6.77
C VAL A 184 -9.40 3.69 5.83
N ASP A 185 -10.67 3.57 6.20
CA ASP A 185 -11.81 3.96 5.36
C ASP A 185 -11.73 5.41 4.91
N ALA A 186 -11.41 6.33 5.84
CA ALA A 186 -11.23 7.74 5.51
C ALA A 186 -10.07 7.99 4.54
N SER A 187 -8.96 7.23 4.68
CA SER A 187 -7.81 7.33 3.80
C SER A 187 -8.11 6.78 2.41
N LEU A 188 -8.91 5.72 2.31
CA LEU A 188 -9.35 5.13 1.04
C LEU A 188 -10.26 6.09 0.26
N HIS A 189 -11.07 6.88 0.96
CA HIS A 189 -11.97 7.87 0.37
C HIS A 189 -11.36 9.28 0.26
N ALA A 190 -10.05 9.42 0.46
CA ALA A 190 -9.38 10.72 0.34
C ALA A 190 -9.51 11.28 -1.09
N GLN A 191 -9.94 12.53 -1.19
CA GLN A 191 -10.03 13.24 -2.47
C GLN A 191 -8.73 13.99 -2.72
N CYS A 192 -8.09 13.75 -3.86
CA CYS A 192 -6.81 14.36 -4.20
C CYS A 192 -6.93 15.26 -5.42
N THR A 193 -6.32 16.43 -5.35
CA THR A 193 -6.13 17.26 -6.54
C THR A 193 -5.15 16.58 -7.51
N PRO A 194 -5.33 16.72 -8.84
CA PRO A 194 -4.35 16.21 -9.78
C PRO A 194 -3.00 16.94 -9.61
N PRO A 195 -1.85 16.25 -9.72
CA PRO A 195 -0.55 16.90 -9.73
C PRO A 195 -0.33 17.61 -11.07
N GLU A 196 0.35 18.76 -11.05
CA GLU A 196 0.71 19.49 -12.27
C GLU A 196 2.21 19.35 -12.50
N LEU A 197 2.59 18.95 -13.71
CA LEU A 197 3.98 18.76 -14.12
C LEU A 197 4.30 19.67 -15.30
N SER A 198 5.26 20.56 -15.10
CA SER A 198 5.82 21.40 -16.17
C SER A 198 7.30 21.06 -16.35
N ILE A 199 7.67 20.61 -17.54
CA ILE A 199 9.06 20.29 -17.88
C ILE A 199 9.52 21.19 -19.01
N THR A 200 10.57 21.96 -18.75
CA THR A 200 11.20 22.86 -19.71
C THR A 200 12.67 22.50 -19.88
N ALA A 201 13.08 22.28 -21.12
CA ALA A 201 14.48 22.10 -21.52
C ALA A 201 14.97 23.38 -22.22
N GLU A 202 16.17 23.84 -21.87
CA GLU A 202 16.78 25.02 -22.50
C GLU A 202 17.22 24.71 -23.95
N ALA A 203 17.06 25.69 -24.85
CA ALA A 203 17.46 25.53 -26.26
C ALA A 203 18.99 25.45 -26.40
N GLY A 204 19.49 24.52 -27.24
CA GLY A 204 20.93 24.31 -27.48
C GLY A 204 21.58 23.18 -26.67
N VAL A 205 20.80 22.55 -25.80
CA VAL A 205 21.25 21.60 -24.77
C VAL A 205 21.13 20.13 -25.19
N VAL A 206 20.53 19.88 -26.35
CA VAL A 206 20.10 18.55 -26.78
C VAL A 206 21.09 17.95 -27.78
N LEU A 207 21.60 16.76 -27.46
CA LEU A 207 22.42 15.94 -28.36
C LEU A 207 21.57 15.00 -29.23
N ASP A 208 20.51 14.44 -28.64
CA ASP A 208 19.56 13.56 -29.32
C ASP A 208 18.14 13.99 -28.96
N ALA A 209 17.54 14.78 -29.86
CA ALA A 209 16.20 15.33 -29.69
C ALA A 209 15.13 14.25 -29.65
N SER A 210 15.28 13.19 -30.44
CA SER A 210 14.32 12.10 -30.51
C SER A 210 14.23 11.30 -29.21
N LYS A 211 15.38 11.04 -28.56
CA LYS A 211 15.42 10.36 -27.26
C LYS A 211 14.95 11.28 -26.15
N LEU A 212 15.32 12.56 -26.20
CA LEU A 212 14.85 13.52 -25.21
C LEU A 212 13.32 13.65 -25.26
N GLU A 213 12.75 13.84 -26.44
CA GLU A 213 11.30 14.01 -26.61
C GLU A 213 10.52 12.79 -26.09
N ARG A 214 10.94 11.57 -26.46
CA ARG A 214 10.36 10.33 -25.90
C ARG A 214 10.47 10.26 -24.38
N THR A 215 11.63 10.63 -23.85
CA THR A 215 11.89 10.64 -22.41
C THR A 215 10.99 11.65 -21.68
N LEU A 216 10.81 12.83 -22.26
CA LEU A 216 9.92 13.86 -21.71
C LEU A 216 8.44 13.48 -21.85
N LYS A 217 8.05 12.82 -22.95
CA LYS A 217 6.71 12.27 -23.13
C LYS A 217 6.40 11.20 -22.08
N ALA A 218 7.30 10.23 -21.89
CA ALA A 218 7.17 9.22 -20.85
C ALA A 218 6.97 9.84 -19.45
N LEU A 219 7.71 10.92 -19.12
CA LEU A 219 7.50 11.64 -17.86
C LEU A 219 6.14 12.30 -17.77
N ARG A 220 5.71 13.02 -18.82
CA ARG A 220 4.43 13.73 -18.83
C ARG A 220 3.26 12.77 -18.67
N ASP A 221 3.35 11.60 -19.29
CA ASP A 221 2.25 10.62 -19.29
C ASP A 221 2.25 9.74 -18.02
N GLY A 222 3.43 9.37 -17.51
CA GLY A 222 3.56 8.45 -16.38
C GLY A 222 3.70 9.09 -15.00
N LEU A 223 4.48 10.17 -14.88
CA LEU A 223 4.83 10.75 -13.58
C LEU A 223 3.61 11.32 -12.82
N PRO A 224 2.66 12.04 -13.46
CA PRO A 224 1.46 12.52 -12.76
C PRO A 224 0.63 11.39 -12.14
N ARG A 225 0.57 10.22 -12.79
CA ARG A 225 -0.14 9.04 -12.27
C ARG A 225 0.55 8.49 -11.03
N LEU A 226 1.87 8.31 -11.09
CA LEU A 226 2.66 7.84 -9.94
C LEU A 226 2.57 8.81 -8.76
N LEU A 227 2.60 10.11 -9.01
CA LEU A 227 2.49 11.13 -7.96
C LEU A 227 1.09 11.19 -7.35
N SER A 228 0.04 10.99 -8.16
CA SER A 228 -1.34 10.89 -7.64
C SER A 228 -1.49 9.69 -6.70
N ILE A 229 -0.85 8.57 -7.03
CA ILE A 229 -0.80 7.38 -6.18
C ILE A 229 -0.03 7.68 -4.89
N HIS A 230 1.16 8.29 -5.00
CA HIS A 230 1.97 8.64 -3.84
C HIS A 230 1.21 9.52 -2.84
N ALA A 231 0.52 10.56 -3.34
CA ALA A 231 -0.27 11.45 -2.50
C ALA A 231 -1.42 10.72 -1.80
N ARG A 232 -2.05 9.73 -2.44
CA ARG A 232 -3.07 8.88 -1.81
C ARG A 232 -2.50 7.93 -0.75
N LEU A 233 -1.26 7.49 -0.93
CA LEU A 233 -0.57 6.60 0.00
C LEU A 233 -0.09 7.31 1.27
N GLU A 234 0.14 8.62 1.20
CA GLU A 234 0.60 9.40 2.35
C GLU A 234 -0.39 9.34 3.55
N PRO A 235 -1.68 9.70 3.43
CA PRO A 235 -2.63 9.56 4.54
C PRO A 235 -2.80 8.10 4.94
N LEU A 236 -2.72 7.18 3.97
CA LEU A 236 -2.84 5.75 4.23
C LEU A 236 -1.69 5.22 5.10
N LYS A 237 -0.50 5.82 5.05
CA LYS A 237 0.66 5.39 5.86
C LYS A 237 0.35 5.40 7.36
N ALA A 238 -0.22 6.49 7.85
CA ALA A 238 -0.58 6.62 9.26
C ALA A 238 -1.70 5.64 9.63
N ALA A 239 -2.69 5.48 8.75
CA ALA A 239 -3.76 4.51 8.92
C ALA A 239 -3.23 3.06 8.98
N ILE A 240 -2.31 2.68 8.09
CA ILE A 240 -1.67 1.36 8.07
C ILE A 240 -0.89 1.11 9.37
N GLN A 241 -0.18 2.10 9.91
CA GLN A 241 0.54 1.93 11.18
C GLN A 241 -0.43 1.66 12.34
N ILE A 242 -1.51 2.45 12.44
CA ILE A 242 -2.54 2.26 13.46
C ILE A 242 -3.24 0.90 13.28
N TRP A 243 -3.52 0.52 12.04
CA TRP A 243 -4.10 -0.77 11.68
C TRP A 243 -3.16 -1.93 12.05
N ALA A 244 -1.88 -1.86 11.71
CA ALA A 244 -0.91 -2.92 12.00
C ALA A 244 -0.70 -3.10 13.51
N GLN A 245 -0.70 -2.00 14.27
CA GLN A 245 -0.71 -2.04 15.73
C GLN A 245 -1.97 -2.73 16.23
N SER A 246 -3.15 -2.31 15.75
CA SER A 246 -4.44 -2.89 16.15
C SER A 246 -4.55 -4.39 15.81
N ALA A 247 -3.99 -4.80 14.67
CA ALA A 247 -3.91 -6.21 14.28
C ALA A 247 -3.01 -7.01 15.23
N THR A 248 -1.89 -6.44 15.67
CA THR A 248 -0.97 -7.07 16.63
C THR A 248 -1.62 -7.22 18.00
N GLU A 249 -2.30 -6.17 18.48
CA GLU A 249 -3.04 -6.19 19.73
C GLU A 249 -4.19 -7.21 19.68
N LEU A 250 -4.94 -7.25 18.58
CA LEU A 250 -5.99 -8.23 18.37
C LEU A 250 -5.45 -9.67 18.37
N ALA A 251 -4.32 -9.91 17.69
CA ALA A 251 -3.68 -11.23 17.68
C ALA A 251 -3.22 -11.65 19.08
N ALA A 252 -2.65 -10.72 19.87
CA ALA A 252 -2.25 -10.98 21.25
C ALA A 252 -3.45 -11.31 22.16
N MET A 253 -4.61 -10.71 21.89
CA MET A 253 -5.87 -11.02 22.57
C MET A 253 -6.54 -12.30 22.05
N GLY A 254 -6.10 -12.83 20.91
CA GLY A 254 -6.73 -13.91 20.15
C GLY A 254 -7.25 -15.07 21.01
N PRO A 255 -6.43 -15.71 21.88
CA PRO A 255 -6.91 -16.84 22.68
C PRO A 255 -8.07 -16.48 23.63
N LYS A 256 -8.00 -15.33 24.30
CA LYS A 256 -9.05 -14.87 25.21
C LYS A 256 -10.30 -14.42 24.44
N PHE A 257 -10.08 -13.76 23.31
CA PHE A 257 -11.15 -13.30 22.44
C PHE A 257 -11.89 -14.50 21.83
N ALA A 258 -11.18 -15.46 21.25
CA ALA A 258 -11.77 -16.66 20.64
C ALA A 258 -12.59 -17.48 21.65
N GLN A 259 -12.11 -17.61 22.90
CA GLN A 259 -12.87 -18.27 23.98
C GLN A 259 -14.24 -17.63 24.23
N SER A 260 -14.39 -16.31 24.01
CA SER A 260 -15.67 -15.61 24.18
C SER A 260 -16.72 -15.94 23.10
N PHE A 261 -16.32 -16.60 22.01
CA PHE A 261 -17.20 -16.96 20.90
C PHE A 261 -17.44 -18.47 20.75
N ALA A 262 -17.03 -19.27 21.74
CA ALA A 262 -17.26 -20.73 21.83
C ALA A 262 -17.16 -21.45 20.47
N ASP A 263 -18.30 -21.77 19.85
CA ASP A 263 -18.41 -22.51 18.59
C ASP A 263 -17.75 -21.81 17.37
N GLN A 264 -17.54 -20.50 17.44
CA GLN A 264 -16.92 -19.70 16.37
C GLN A 264 -15.43 -19.43 16.59
N ALA A 265 -14.87 -19.90 17.71
CA ALA A 265 -13.48 -19.64 18.12
C ALA A 265 -12.46 -20.02 17.03
N MET A 266 -12.66 -21.19 16.40
CA MET A 266 -11.77 -21.70 15.35
C MET A 266 -11.80 -20.84 14.09
N CYS A 267 -12.98 -20.39 13.67
CA CYS A 267 -13.12 -19.54 12.49
C CYS A 267 -12.50 -18.16 12.72
N ILE A 268 -12.77 -17.54 13.87
CA ILE A 268 -12.21 -16.24 14.25
C ILE A 268 -10.68 -16.32 14.32
N THR A 269 -10.13 -17.40 14.87
CA THR A 269 -8.68 -17.63 14.90
C THR A 269 -8.10 -17.74 13.49
N GLY A 270 -8.82 -18.43 12.58
CA GLY A 270 -8.46 -18.48 11.16
C GLY A 270 -8.39 -17.09 10.51
N GLN A 271 -9.38 -16.23 10.76
CA GLN A 271 -9.40 -14.86 10.24
C GLN A 271 -8.26 -14.00 10.83
N ILE A 272 -7.91 -14.18 12.11
CA ILE A 272 -6.76 -13.49 12.74
C ILE A 272 -5.44 -13.92 12.08
N ASN A 273 -5.27 -15.20 11.75
CA ASN A 273 -4.08 -15.67 11.03
C ASN A 273 -4.02 -15.14 9.58
N ALA A 274 -5.17 -15.08 8.90
CA ALA A 274 -5.28 -14.46 7.58
C ALA A 274 -4.94 -12.96 7.64
N LEU A 275 -5.37 -12.26 8.69
CA LEU A 275 -5.02 -10.87 9.00
C LEU A 275 -3.50 -10.67 9.17
N LEU A 276 -2.82 -11.54 9.92
CA LEU A 276 -1.36 -11.48 10.08
C LEU A 276 -0.64 -11.73 8.76
N SER A 277 -1.17 -12.61 7.91
CA SER A 277 -0.64 -12.85 6.57
C SER A 277 -0.89 -11.67 5.63
N ALA A 278 -2.05 -11.00 5.75
CA ALA A 278 -2.35 -9.79 4.99
C ALA A 278 -1.41 -8.64 5.38
N ARG A 279 -1.00 -8.53 6.64
CA ARG A 279 -0.03 -7.53 7.10
C ARG A 279 1.28 -7.59 6.34
N THR A 280 1.87 -8.77 6.17
CA THR A 280 3.15 -8.89 5.46
C THR A 280 3.02 -8.51 3.99
N ARG A 281 1.89 -8.87 3.34
CA ARG A 281 1.58 -8.45 1.96
C ARG A 281 1.36 -6.94 1.85
N ILE A 282 0.61 -6.36 2.78
CA ILE A 282 0.33 -4.92 2.86
C ILE A 282 1.63 -4.13 3.03
N GLU A 283 2.49 -4.52 3.97
CA GLU A 283 3.79 -3.88 4.20
C GLU A 283 4.69 -3.98 2.95
N ALA A 284 4.72 -5.15 2.30
CA ALA A 284 5.48 -5.34 1.06
C ALA A 284 4.98 -4.45 -0.09
N ASN A 285 3.67 -4.48 -0.38
CA ASN A 285 3.05 -3.69 -1.45
C ASN A 285 3.17 -2.19 -1.21
N PHE A 286 3.01 -1.76 0.04
CA PHE A 286 3.19 -0.37 0.43
C PHE A 286 4.65 0.08 0.24
N SER A 287 5.61 -0.72 0.70
CA SER A 287 7.05 -0.42 0.57
C SER A 287 7.49 -0.28 -0.89
N VAL A 288 7.01 -1.17 -1.78
CA VAL A 288 7.27 -1.09 -3.22
C VAL A 288 6.70 0.20 -3.80
N SER A 289 5.46 0.54 -3.46
CA SER A 289 4.78 1.73 -3.99
C SER A 289 5.47 3.02 -3.54
N VAL A 290 5.92 3.10 -2.28
CA VAL A 290 6.67 4.25 -1.76
C VAL A 290 8.05 4.35 -2.39
N SER A 291 8.77 3.23 -2.55
CA SER A 291 10.12 3.21 -3.11
C SER A 291 10.16 3.63 -4.58
N VAL A 292 9.19 3.17 -5.39
CA VAL A 292 9.04 3.60 -6.79
C VAL A 292 8.71 5.09 -6.88
N SER A 293 7.80 5.57 -6.02
CA SER A 293 7.43 6.99 -5.97
C SER A 293 8.61 7.88 -5.56
N ALA A 294 9.37 7.47 -4.54
CA ALA A 294 10.55 8.18 -4.07
C ALA A 294 11.64 8.26 -5.14
N SER A 295 11.87 7.15 -5.86
CA SER A 295 12.88 7.09 -6.94
C SER A 295 12.50 7.99 -8.11
N ALA A 296 11.21 8.09 -8.43
CA ALA A 296 10.70 9.01 -9.45
C ALA A 296 10.92 10.47 -9.05
N SER A 297 10.61 10.83 -7.79
CA SER A 297 10.79 12.19 -7.27
C SER A 297 12.25 12.61 -7.16
N ALA A 298 13.15 11.74 -6.68
CA ALA A 298 14.57 12.04 -6.55
C ALA A 298 15.25 12.29 -7.90
N THR A 299 14.76 11.65 -8.96
CA THR A 299 15.27 11.87 -10.32
C THR A 299 14.85 13.23 -10.87
N ALA A 300 13.75 13.81 -10.39
CA ALA A 300 13.28 15.14 -10.81
C ALA A 300 14.07 16.31 -10.19
N SER A 301 14.73 16.10 -9.04
CA SER A 301 15.46 17.16 -8.31
C SER A 301 16.98 17.16 -8.54
N GLY A 302 17.54 16.16 -9.21
CA GLY A 302 18.99 15.91 -9.29
C GLY A 302 19.69 16.39 -10.57
N GLY A 303 19.10 17.31 -11.33
CA GLY A 303 19.66 17.86 -12.58
C GLY A 303 20.09 19.32 -12.45
#